data_AF-J9FUK3-F1
#
_entry.id   AF-J9FUK3-F1
#
_cell.length_a   1.000
_cell.length_b   1.000
_cell.length_c   1.000
_cell.angle_alpha   90.00
_cell.angle_beta   90.00
_cell.angle_gamma   90.00
#
_symmetry.space_group_name_H-M   'P 1'
#
loop_
_entity.id
_entity.type
_entity.pdbx_description
1 polymer ?
#
loop_
_entity_poly.entity_id
_entity_poly.type
_entity_poly.pdbx_seq_one_letter_code
_entity_poly.pdbx_strand_id
1 'polypeptide(L)'
;MMAWSGVWTAPYGASTMPVPEGADPYALRYWRENKATLDIGNAVAQCRLAKELCDQAGLEIVNLAPSLRGGEEELDAVLEAAAAIGCKTIRGPMTRFDPAKSYDEQMESLRTYLRNAEP
;
A
#
# COMPACT_ATOMS: atom_id res chain seq x y z
N MET A 1 -1.27 11.66 41.02
CA MET A 1 -2.06 10.79 40.13
C MET A 1 -1.33 10.74 38.80
N MET A 2 -0.61 9.66 38.53
CA MET A 2 0.17 9.49 37.30
C MET A 2 -0.78 9.13 36.15
N ALA A 3 -0.80 9.94 35.10
CA ALA A 3 -1.44 9.59 33.84
C ALA A 3 -0.40 8.90 32.95
N TRP A 4 -0.64 7.64 32.63
CA TRP A 4 0.06 6.88 31.61
C TRP A 4 -0.41 7.38 30.22
N SER A 5 0.47 8.00 29.45
CA SER A 5 0.28 8.24 28.02
C SER A 5 1.47 7.66 27.27
N GLY A 6 1.51 6.34 27.12
CA GLY A 6 2.51 5.65 26.32
C GLY A 6 2.23 5.86 24.83
N VAL A 7 2.85 6.88 24.24
CA VAL A 7 3.08 6.90 22.79
C VAL A 7 4.13 5.83 22.52
N TRP A 8 3.79 4.83 21.69
CA TRP A 8 4.75 3.86 21.18
C TRP A 8 5.71 4.57 20.22
N THR A 9 6.71 5.26 20.76
CA THR A 9 7.92 5.58 20.00
C THR A 9 8.71 4.30 19.90
N ALA A 10 8.52 3.54 18.82
CA ALA A 10 9.53 2.60 18.38
C ALA A 10 10.87 3.36 18.30
N PRO A 11 11.98 2.82 18.82
CA PRO A 11 13.28 3.43 18.67
C PRO A 11 13.69 3.22 17.21
N TYR A 12 13.15 4.04 16.31
CA TYR A 12 13.83 4.32 15.07
C TYR A 12 15.16 4.90 15.50
N GLY A 13 16.22 4.10 15.39
CA GLY A 13 17.58 4.59 15.46
C GLY A 13 17.62 5.83 14.57
N ALA A 14 17.85 6.98 15.20
CA ALA A 14 18.04 8.23 14.49
C ALA A 14 19.04 7.94 13.37
N SER A 15 18.62 8.17 12.12
CA SER A 15 19.58 8.28 11.03
C SER A 15 20.63 9.27 11.50
N THR A 16 21.86 8.80 11.71
CA THR A 16 22.98 9.61 12.22
C THR A 16 23.50 10.60 11.17
N MET A 17 22.80 10.72 10.04
CA MET A 17 23.12 11.69 8.99
C MET A 17 22.64 13.07 9.45
N PRO A 18 23.56 14.05 9.64
CA PRO A 18 23.16 15.41 9.96
C PRO A 18 22.29 15.95 8.82
N VAL A 19 21.07 16.39 9.14
CA VAL A 19 20.21 17.12 8.21
C VAL A 19 20.90 18.47 7.94
N PRO A 20 21.28 18.79 6.69
CA PRO A 20 21.96 20.05 6.38
C PRO A 20 21.15 21.26 6.85
N GLU A 21 21.82 22.27 7.39
CA GLU A 21 21.17 23.49 7.87
C GLU A 21 20.45 24.18 6.71
N GLY A 22 19.13 24.35 6.81
CA GLY A 22 18.26 24.86 5.72
C GLY A 22 17.65 23.79 4.80
N ALA A 23 17.96 22.51 4.99
CA ALA A 23 17.24 21.43 4.31
C ALA A 23 15.82 21.29 4.87
N ASP A 24 14.87 20.97 3.99
CA ASP A 24 13.52 20.60 4.38
C ASP A 24 13.60 19.48 5.44
N PRO A 25 13.08 19.68 6.66
CA PRO A 25 13.12 18.67 7.72
C PRO A 25 12.40 17.37 7.31
N TYR A 26 11.67 17.40 6.20
CA TYR A 26 10.95 16.28 5.64
C TYR A 26 11.62 15.64 4.42
N ALA A 27 12.79 16.14 4.01
CA ALA A 27 13.52 15.64 2.83
C ALA A 27 13.85 14.15 2.92
N LEU A 28 14.12 13.62 4.11
CA LEU A 28 14.45 12.21 4.34
C LEU A 28 13.26 11.39 4.86
N ARG A 29 12.02 11.88 4.71
CA ARG A 29 10.85 11.11 5.17
C ARG A 29 10.68 9.86 4.32
N TYR A 30 10.31 8.78 5.03
CA TYR A 30 9.95 7.48 4.47
C TYR A 30 9.09 7.59 3.19
N TRP A 31 8.06 8.44 3.19
CA TRP A 31 7.15 8.60 2.05
C TRP A 31 7.77 9.22 0.80
N ARG A 32 8.85 10.00 0.93
CA ARG A 32 9.52 10.64 -0.21
C ARG A 32 10.60 9.75 -0.83
N GLU A 33 11.28 8.97 -0.01
CA GLU A 33 12.41 8.11 -0.42
C GLU A 33 12.04 6.63 -0.47
N ASN A 34 10.75 6.27 -0.45
CA ASN A 34 10.32 4.89 -0.53
C ASN A 34 10.61 4.31 -1.92
N LYS A 35 11.68 3.51 -2.04
CA LYS A 35 12.05 2.78 -3.25
C LYS A 35 11.51 1.35 -3.29
N ALA A 36 10.72 0.96 -2.29
CA ALA A 36 10.12 -0.37 -2.17
C ALA A 36 8.67 -0.41 -2.69
N THR A 37 8.09 0.72 -3.08
CA THR A 37 6.77 0.75 -3.73
C THR A 37 6.90 0.37 -5.20
N LEU A 38 6.16 -0.65 -5.60
CA LEU A 38 6.08 -1.10 -6.98
C LEU A 38 5.21 -0.17 -7.83
N ASP A 39 5.57 -0.02 -9.11
CA ASP A 39 4.78 0.77 -10.06
C ASP A 39 3.52 0.02 -10.49
N ILE A 40 2.36 0.63 -10.23
CA ILE A 40 1.04 0.07 -10.57
C ILE A 40 0.81 0.01 -12.08
N GLY A 41 1.41 0.94 -12.86
CA GLY A 41 1.30 0.97 -14.32
C GLY A 41 1.94 -0.25 -15.00
N ASN A 42 2.73 -1.03 -14.26
CA ASN A 42 3.33 -2.27 -14.71
C ASN A 42 3.25 -3.35 -13.61
N ALA A 43 2.10 -3.45 -12.94
CA ALA A 43 1.92 -4.25 -11.73
C ALA A 43 2.37 -5.71 -11.88
N VAL A 44 2.01 -6.38 -12.98
CA VAL A 44 2.32 -7.80 -13.21
C VAL A 44 3.83 -8.03 -13.29
N ALA A 45 4.56 -7.26 -14.11
CA ALA A 45 6.00 -7.43 -14.25
C ALA A 45 6.75 -7.08 -12.96
N GLN A 46 6.33 -6.01 -12.29
CA GLN A 46 6.92 -5.59 -11.01
C GLN A 46 6.70 -6.65 -9.92
N CYS A 47 5.49 -7.20 -9.82
CA CYS A 47 5.20 -8.26 -8.85
C CYS A 47 5.97 -9.54 -9.14
N ARG A 48 6.16 -9.93 -10.41
CA ARG A 48 6.99 -11.08 -10.77
C ARG A 48 8.45 -10.89 -10.37
N LEU A 49 9.01 -9.72 -10.67
CA LEU A 49 10.38 -9.39 -10.25
C LEU A 49 10.51 -9.43 -8.72
N ALA A 50 9.55 -8.84 -7.99
CA ALA A 50 9.52 -8.89 -6.53
C ALA A 50 9.42 -10.33 -6.01
N LYS A 51 8.58 -11.17 -6.63
CA LYS A 51 8.42 -12.59 -6.29
C LYS A 51 9.72 -13.37 -6.47
N GLU A 52 10.43 -13.16 -7.58
CA GLU A 52 11.73 -13.79 -7.82
C GLU A 52 12.77 -13.41 -6.75
N LEU A 53 12.83 -12.13 -6.37
CA LEU A 53 13.72 -11.66 -5.30
C LEU A 53 13.34 -12.24 -3.93
N CYS A 54 12.04 -12.29 -3.63
CA CYS A 54 11.53 -12.90 -2.41
C CYS A 54 11.86 -14.40 -2.35
N ASP A 55 11.67 -15.14 -3.44
CA ASP A 55 11.96 -16.57 -3.53
C ASP A 55 13.46 -16.85 -3.31
N GLN A 56 14.34 -16.04 -3.89
CA GLN A 56 15.79 -16.13 -3.67
C GLN A 56 16.18 -15.89 -2.20
N ALA A 57 15.44 -15.02 -1.51
CA ALA A 57 15.67 -14.70 -0.11
C ALA A 57 14.93 -15.63 0.87
N GLY A 58 14.10 -16.57 0.38
CA GLY A 58 13.25 -17.41 1.22
C GLY A 58 12.11 -16.65 1.92
N LEU A 59 11.64 -15.55 1.31
CA LEU A 59 10.54 -14.73 1.82
C LEU A 59 9.24 -15.05 1.09
N GLU A 60 8.13 -15.12 1.84
CA GLU A 60 6.79 -15.30 1.28
C GLU A 60 6.07 -13.96 1.08
N ILE A 61 5.46 -13.77 -0.09
CA ILE A 61 4.55 -12.65 -0.34
C ILE A 61 3.14 -13.04 0.12
N VAL A 62 2.80 -12.64 1.35
CA VAL A 62 1.52 -13.02 1.98
C VAL A 62 0.33 -12.16 1.53
N ASN A 63 0.56 -10.92 1.10
CA ASN A 63 -0.49 -9.96 0.76
C ASN A 63 0.02 -8.87 -0.20
N LEU A 64 -0.82 -8.44 -1.15
CA LEU A 64 -0.59 -7.21 -1.93
C LEU A 64 -1.34 -6.04 -1.29
N ALA A 65 -0.66 -4.89 -1.12
CA ALA A 65 -1.25 -3.70 -0.53
C ALA A 65 -1.21 -2.51 -1.50
N PRO A 66 -2.03 -2.52 -2.57
CA PRO A 66 -1.98 -1.47 -3.57
C PRO A 66 -2.42 -0.12 -2.99
N SER A 67 -1.94 0.95 -3.61
CA SER A 67 -2.40 2.32 -3.37
C SER A 67 -3.07 2.82 -4.65
N LEU A 68 -4.31 2.39 -4.84
CA LEU A 68 -5.09 2.67 -6.04
C LEU A 68 -5.51 4.14 -6.06
N ARG A 69 -5.34 4.79 -7.21
CA ARG A 69 -5.77 6.17 -7.47
C ARG A 69 -6.97 6.22 -8.41
N GLY A 70 -7.10 5.21 -9.27
CA GLY A 70 -8.14 5.03 -10.26
C GLY A 70 -9.32 4.18 -9.77
N GLY A 71 -10.16 3.80 -10.73
CA GLY A 71 -11.33 2.95 -10.51
C GLY A 71 -11.03 1.46 -10.68
N GLU A 72 -12.03 0.70 -11.12
CA GLU A 72 -12.02 -0.77 -11.22
C GLU A 72 -10.87 -1.33 -12.08
N GLU A 73 -10.45 -0.62 -13.13
CA GLU A 73 -9.36 -1.04 -14.03
C GLU A 73 -8.01 -1.23 -13.30
N GLU A 74 -7.69 -0.38 -12.32
CA GLU A 74 -6.46 -0.55 -11.55
C GLU A 74 -6.56 -1.75 -10.59
N LEU A 75 -7.77 -2.07 -10.11
CA LEU A 75 -8.00 -3.24 -9.29
C LEU A 75 -7.85 -4.53 -10.10
N ASP A 76 -8.35 -4.57 -11.34
CA ASP A 76 -8.19 -5.72 -12.24
C ASP A 76 -6.71 -6.03 -12.48
N ALA A 77 -5.87 -5.00 -12.70
CA ALA A 77 -4.43 -5.16 -12.85
C ALA A 77 -3.76 -5.73 -11.58
N VAL A 78 -4.23 -5.36 -10.39
CA VAL A 78 -3.73 -5.93 -9.12
C VAL A 78 -4.18 -7.38 -8.96
N LEU A 79 -5.43 -7.70 -9.32
CA LEU A 79 -5.96 -9.07 -9.27
C LEU A 79 -5.16 -9.98 -10.20
N GLU A 80 -4.87 -9.53 -11.43
CA GLU A 80 -4.01 -10.25 -12.36
C GLU A 80 -2.59 -10.44 -11.81
N ALA A 81 -1.99 -9.37 -11.26
CA ALA A 81 -0.66 -9.44 -10.66
C ALA A 81 -0.61 -10.41 -9.47
N ALA A 82 -1.63 -10.40 -8.59
CA ALA A 82 -1.75 -11.32 -7.47
C ALA A 82 -1.83 -12.77 -7.94
N ALA A 83 -2.68 -13.05 -8.94
CA ALA A 83 -2.81 -14.37 -9.55
C ALA A 83 -1.48 -14.85 -10.16
N ALA A 84 -0.76 -13.96 -10.85
CA ALA A 84 0.51 -14.26 -11.49
C ALA A 84 1.64 -14.68 -10.52
N ILE A 85 1.56 -14.26 -9.26
CA ILE A 85 2.55 -14.62 -8.22
C ILE A 85 2.00 -15.61 -7.18
N GLY A 86 0.74 -16.04 -7.32
CA GLY A 86 0.07 -16.93 -6.37
C GLY A 86 -0.29 -16.27 -5.03
N CYS A 87 -0.37 -14.93 -4.97
CA CYS A 87 -0.76 -14.22 -3.76
C CYS A 87 -2.28 -14.31 -3.54
N LYS A 88 -2.69 -14.81 -2.38
CA LYS A 88 -4.10 -15.12 -2.08
C LYS A 88 -4.87 -13.97 -1.45
N THR A 89 -4.16 -12.95 -0.97
CA THR A 89 -4.79 -11.82 -0.29
C THR A 89 -4.34 -10.51 -0.88
N ILE A 90 -5.30 -9.60 -1.02
CA ILE A 90 -5.09 -8.24 -1.45
C ILE A 90 -5.79 -7.35 -0.43
N ARG A 91 -5.09 -6.34 0.08
CA ARG A 91 -5.72 -5.27 0.85
C ARG A 91 -6.67 -4.53 -0.08
N GLY A 92 -7.96 -4.75 0.11
CA GLY A 92 -9.01 -4.23 -0.75
C GLY A 92 -8.94 -2.71 -0.93
N PRO A 93 -9.36 -2.20 -2.11
CA PRO A 93 -9.45 -0.77 -2.31
C PRO A 93 -10.41 -0.16 -1.31
N MET A 94 -10.04 0.98 -0.75
CA MET A 94 -11.06 1.98 -0.48
C MET A 94 -11.42 2.59 -1.82
N THR A 95 -12.71 2.71 -2.12
CA THR A 95 -13.19 3.56 -3.23
C THR A 95 -12.49 4.91 -3.14
N ARG A 96 -12.16 5.50 -4.29
CA ARG A 96 -11.58 6.84 -4.32
C ARG A 96 -12.52 7.76 -3.53
N PHE A 97 -11.99 8.35 -2.47
CA PHE A 97 -12.76 9.26 -1.63
C PHE A 97 -13.30 10.41 -2.48
N ASP A 98 -14.62 10.52 -2.51
CA ASP A 98 -15.35 11.58 -3.16
C ASP A 98 -15.96 12.49 -2.08
N PRO A 99 -15.45 13.73 -1.90
CA PRO A 99 -15.98 14.65 -0.90
C PRO A 99 -17.40 15.13 -1.22
N ALA A 100 -17.92 14.90 -2.44
CA ALA A 100 -19.28 15.25 -2.82
C ALA A 100 -20.31 14.18 -2.43
N LYS A 101 -19.86 12.98 -2.03
CA LYS A 101 -20.73 11.87 -1.63
C LYS A 101 -20.66 11.64 -0.13
N SER A 102 -21.76 11.21 0.46
CA SER A 102 -21.74 10.74 1.84
C SER A 102 -20.88 9.47 1.97
N TYR A 103 -20.38 9.22 3.17
CA TYR A 103 -19.61 8.01 3.45
C TYR A 103 -20.44 6.73 3.19
N ASP A 104 -21.73 6.77 3.53
CA ASP A 104 -22.64 5.63 3.37
C ASP A 104 -22.84 5.28 1.89
N GLU A 105 -23.05 6.27 1.01
CA GLU A 105 -23.16 6.05 -0.43
C GLU A 105 -21.89 5.45 -1.03
N GLN A 106 -20.72 5.95 -0.60
CA GLN A 106 -19.42 5.44 -1.08
C GLN A 106 -19.17 4.01 -0.62
N MET A 107 -19.58 3.67 0.61
CA MET A 107 -19.48 2.32 1.15
C MET A 107 -20.45 1.34 0.50
N GLU A 108 -21.68 1.76 0.22
CA GLU A 108 -22.65 0.89 -0.46
C GLU A 108 -22.20 0.58 -1.88
N SER A 109 -21.67 1.56 -2.61
CA SER A 109 -21.07 1.34 -3.93
C SER A 109 -19.96 0.29 -3.91
N LEU A 110 -19.06 0.34 -2.91
CA LEU A 110 -18.00 -0.67 -2.75
C LEU A 110 -18.58 -2.05 -2.46
N ARG A 111 -19.59 -2.15 -1.57
CA ARG A 111 -20.25 -3.42 -1.26
C ARG A 111 -20.95 -4.01 -2.48
N THR A 112 -21.61 -3.19 -3.29
CA THR A 112 -22.24 -3.64 -4.54
C THR A 112 -21.20 -4.19 -5.50
N TYR A 113 -20.08 -3.47 -5.70
CA TYR A 113 -18.97 -3.93 -6.54
C TYR A 113 -18.44 -5.30 -6.06
N LEU A 114 -18.11 -5.42 -4.76
CA LEU A 114 -17.56 -6.67 -4.21
C LEU A 114 -18.54 -7.85 -4.37
N ARG A 115 -19.84 -7.62 -4.20
CA ARG A 115 -20.87 -8.66 -4.35
C ARG A 115 -21.03 -9.14 -5.79
N ASN A 116 -20.75 -8.26 -6.76
CA ASN A 116 -20.76 -8.60 -8.19
C ASN A 116 -19.44 -9.23 -8.66
N ALA A 117 -18.35 -8.99 -7.93
CA ALA A 117 -17.03 -9.54 -8.22
C ALA A 117 -16.81 -10.95 -7.63
N GLU A 118 -17.66 -11.41 -6.71
CA GLU A 118 -17.69 -12.80 -6.26
C GLU A 118 -18.21 -13.72 -7.40
N PRO A 119 -17.48 -14.78 -7.78
CA PRO A 119 -17.87 -15.70 -8.85
C PRO A 119 -19.08 -16.59 -8.50
#